data_AF-A0A6B3BR76-F1
#
_entry.id   AF-A0A6B3BR76-F1
#
_cell.length_a   1.000
_cell.length_b   1.000
_cell.length_c   1.000
_cell.angle_alpha   90.00
_cell.angle_beta   90.00
_cell.angle_gamma   90.00
#
_symmetry.space_group_name_H-M   'P 1'
#
loop_
_entity.id
_entity.type
_entity.pdbx_description
1 polymer ?
#
loop_
_entity_poly.entity_id
_entity_poly.type
_entity_poly.pdbx_seq_one_letter_code
_entity_poly.pdbx_strand_id
1 'polypeptide(L)'
;MGRPAVKALTRLRWFGLKGMGFAERFVNRSLVQVTRYMTEPDVYGEVQSRIADLIEPDTKVVIGHSLGSVAAYEAALLLDRELPLLLTLGSPLGLRSIVYDRLEGDHEVPKKVQRWVNLVDKDDVVAAEPDLRKRFADPRGVLVSDWTLDNGEDDPHSAQSYLTKRQTGEAVRTGLARR
;
A
#
# COMPACT_ATOMS: atom_id res chain seq x y z
N MET A 1 25.96 -8.35 -23.20
CA MET A 1 25.36 -8.05 -21.89
C MET A 1 24.17 -7.14 -22.08
N GLY A 2 22.97 -7.61 -21.80
CA GLY A 2 21.72 -6.89 -22.04
C GLY A 2 20.63 -7.93 -22.09
N ARG A 3 19.76 -7.96 -21.06
CA ARG A 3 18.54 -8.78 -20.87
C ARG A 3 18.37 -9.26 -19.39
N PRO A 4 18.01 -8.36 -18.47
CA PRO A 4 17.12 -8.75 -17.36
C PRO A 4 15.71 -8.14 -17.49
N ALA A 5 15.62 -6.87 -17.89
CA ALA A 5 14.35 -6.12 -17.95
C ALA A 5 13.32 -6.72 -18.92
N VAL A 6 13.77 -7.23 -20.07
CA VAL A 6 12.89 -7.79 -21.12
C VAL A 6 12.23 -9.14 -20.71
N LYS A 7 12.84 -9.87 -19.77
CA LYS A 7 12.28 -11.16 -19.29
C LYS A 7 11.18 -10.98 -18.23
N ALA A 8 11.11 -9.82 -17.56
CA ALA A 8 10.00 -9.50 -16.67
C ALA A 8 8.72 -9.16 -17.46
N LEU A 9 8.86 -8.44 -18.58
CA LEU A 9 7.74 -8.05 -19.44
C LEU A 9 7.07 -9.22 -20.19
N THR A 10 7.73 -10.37 -20.33
CA THR A 10 7.22 -11.52 -21.09
C THR A 10 6.35 -12.49 -20.28
N ARG A 11 6.21 -12.27 -18.96
CA ARG A 11 5.31 -13.05 -18.10
C ARG A 11 3.93 -12.41 -17.87
N LEU A 12 3.72 -11.17 -18.33
CA LEU A 12 2.42 -10.52 -18.26
C LEU A 12 1.52 -11.03 -19.39
N ARG A 13 0.47 -11.79 -19.04
CA ARG A 13 -0.59 -12.27 -19.94
C ARG A 13 -1.53 -11.15 -20.42
N TRP A 14 -1.08 -9.89 -20.45
CA TRP A 14 -1.87 -8.69 -20.78
C TRP A 14 -1.79 -8.24 -22.26
N PHE A 15 -1.43 -9.14 -23.18
CA PHE A 15 -1.27 -8.85 -24.61
C PHE A 15 -2.61 -8.60 -25.38
N GLY A 16 -3.53 -7.83 -24.78
CA GLY A 16 -4.66 -7.19 -25.47
C GLY A 16 -4.45 -5.68 -25.59
N LEU A 17 -4.49 -5.14 -26.81
CA LEU A 17 -4.26 -3.72 -27.14
C LEU A 17 -5.12 -2.73 -26.33
N LYS A 18 -6.29 -3.15 -25.83
CA LYS A 18 -7.20 -2.28 -25.03
C LYS A 18 -6.79 -2.16 -23.56
N GLY A 19 -6.17 -3.18 -22.97
CA GLY A 19 -5.79 -3.20 -21.55
C GLY A 19 -4.53 -2.39 -21.25
N MET A 20 -3.53 -2.44 -22.14
CA MET A 20 -2.26 -1.72 -21.97
C MET A 20 -2.42 -0.19 -21.88
N GLY A 21 -3.24 0.42 -22.75
CA GLY A 21 -3.43 1.89 -22.72
C GLY A 21 -4.26 2.39 -21.53
N PHE A 22 -5.05 1.52 -20.88
CA PHE A 22 -5.72 1.85 -19.62
C PHE A 22 -4.72 1.75 -18.46
N ALA A 23 -3.97 0.65 -18.39
CA ALA A 23 -2.93 0.44 -17.38
C ALA A 23 -1.85 1.53 -17.42
N GLU A 24 -1.38 1.93 -18.59
CA GLU A 24 -0.36 2.99 -18.74
C GLU A 24 -0.88 4.36 -18.26
N ARG A 25 -2.13 4.71 -18.60
CA ARG A 25 -2.74 5.96 -18.10
C ARG A 25 -2.98 5.92 -16.60
N PHE A 26 -3.37 4.77 -16.05
CA PHE A 26 -3.55 4.58 -14.63
C PHE A 26 -2.20 4.72 -13.90
N VAL A 27 -1.15 4.06 -14.39
CA VAL A 27 0.22 4.18 -13.86
C VAL A 27 0.71 5.61 -13.95
N ASN A 28 0.57 6.29 -15.08
CA ASN A 28 1.04 7.66 -15.25
C ASN A 28 0.31 8.64 -14.30
N ARG A 29 -1.02 8.54 -14.18
CA ARG A 29 -1.78 9.36 -13.21
C ARG A 29 -1.38 9.05 -11.77
N SER A 30 -1.21 7.77 -11.44
CA SER A 30 -0.80 7.35 -10.09
C SER A 30 0.59 7.87 -9.75
N LEU A 31 1.53 7.82 -10.71
CA LEU A 31 2.88 8.39 -10.53
C LEU A 31 2.85 9.90 -10.33
N VAL A 32 2.00 10.63 -11.06
CA VAL A 32 1.82 12.07 -10.83
C VAL A 32 1.30 12.33 -9.42
N GLN A 33 0.25 11.63 -8.98
CA GLN A 33 -0.30 11.81 -7.63
C GLN A 33 0.73 11.47 -6.54
N VAL A 34 1.44 10.35 -6.67
CA VAL A 34 2.51 9.95 -5.74
C VAL A 34 3.61 11.00 -5.72
N THR A 35 4.04 11.49 -6.87
CA THR A 35 5.09 12.51 -6.96
C THR A 35 4.66 13.78 -6.24
N ARG A 36 3.46 14.30 -6.55
CA ARG A 36 2.94 15.51 -5.91
C ARG A 36 2.85 15.37 -4.41
N TYR A 37 2.29 14.26 -3.92
CA TYR A 37 2.21 13.98 -2.49
C TYR A 37 3.61 13.93 -1.83
N MET A 38 4.61 13.36 -2.50
CA MET A 38 5.98 13.22 -1.99
C MET A 38 6.81 14.49 -2.07
N THR A 39 6.45 15.45 -2.92
CA THR A 39 7.31 16.62 -3.21
C THR A 39 6.67 17.98 -2.95
N GLU A 40 5.34 18.04 -2.78
CA GLU A 40 4.61 19.28 -2.48
C GLU A 40 4.18 19.28 -1.00
N PRO A 41 4.87 20.02 -0.10
CA PRO A 41 4.56 20.02 1.33
C PRO A 41 3.11 20.43 1.67
N ASP A 42 2.52 21.35 0.89
CA ASP A 42 1.14 21.78 1.09
C ASP A 42 0.14 20.64 0.80
N VAL A 43 0.41 19.83 -0.24
CA VAL A 43 -0.42 18.65 -0.57
C VAL A 43 -0.27 17.58 0.50
N TYR A 44 0.95 17.29 0.93
CA TYR A 44 1.21 16.38 2.04
C TYR A 44 0.45 16.81 3.30
N GLY A 45 0.61 18.08 3.71
CA GLY A 45 -0.02 18.63 4.92
C GLY A 45 -1.54 18.58 4.86
N GLU A 46 -2.15 18.93 3.72
CA GLU A 46 -3.60 18.86 3.54
C GLU A 46 -4.12 17.41 3.61
N VAL A 47 -3.42 16.46 2.99
CA VAL A 47 -3.80 15.04 3.05
C VAL A 47 -3.69 14.51 4.48
N GLN A 48 -2.58 14.78 5.18
CA GLN A 48 -2.37 14.33 6.55
C GLN A 48 -3.38 14.97 7.51
N SER A 49 -3.71 16.25 7.35
CA SER A 49 -4.76 16.92 8.14
C SER A 49 -6.11 16.22 7.95
N ARG A 50 -6.52 15.95 6.71
CA ARG A 50 -7.80 15.28 6.43
C ARG A 50 -7.85 13.87 7.01
N ILE A 51 -6.74 13.13 7.01
CA ILE A 51 -6.67 11.81 7.63
C ILE A 51 -6.81 11.95 9.14
N ALA A 52 -6.06 12.87 9.77
CA ALA A 52 -6.11 13.10 11.20
C ALA A 52 -7.53 13.48 11.67
N ASP A 53 -8.23 14.33 10.92
CA ASP A 53 -9.61 14.76 11.22
C ASP A 53 -10.63 13.60 11.22
N LEU A 54 -10.33 12.51 10.51
CA LEU A 54 -11.18 11.32 10.43
C LEU A 54 -10.83 10.25 11.50
N ILE A 55 -9.70 10.38 12.20
CA ILE A 55 -9.26 9.40 13.19
C ILE A 55 -9.85 9.76 14.57
N GLU A 56 -11.00 9.17 14.87
CA GLU A 56 -11.70 9.31 16.16
C GLU A 56 -11.19 8.32 17.21
N PRO A 57 -11.24 8.62 18.53
CA PRO A 57 -10.69 7.79 19.62
C PRO A 57 -11.04 6.29 19.58
N ASP A 58 -12.16 5.92 18.98
CA ASP A 58 -12.63 4.54 18.83
C ASP A 58 -12.24 3.89 17.49
N THR A 59 -11.61 4.63 16.56
CA THR A 59 -11.07 4.10 15.29
C THR A 59 -10.17 2.89 15.55
N LYS A 60 -10.59 1.71 15.09
CA LYS A 60 -9.83 0.46 15.26
C LYS A 60 -9.03 0.07 14.01
N VAL A 61 -9.44 0.53 12.83
CA VAL A 61 -8.91 0.08 11.55
C VAL A 61 -8.70 1.26 10.63
N VAL A 62 -7.50 1.38 10.06
CA VAL A 62 -7.20 2.26 8.93
C VAL A 62 -6.86 1.39 7.73
N ILE A 63 -7.54 1.62 6.60
CA ILE A 63 -7.30 0.92 5.34
C ILE A 63 -6.80 1.93 4.31
N GLY A 64 -5.64 1.67 3.74
CA GLY A 64 -5.08 2.47 2.65
C GLY A 64 -4.83 1.61 1.42
N HIS A 65 -5.25 2.10 0.25
CA HIS A 65 -5.03 1.45 -1.04
C HIS A 65 -4.17 2.34 -1.94
N SER A 66 -3.22 1.74 -2.68
CA SER A 66 -2.35 2.47 -3.60
C SER A 66 -1.65 3.65 -2.91
N LEU A 67 -1.67 4.87 -3.44
CA LEU A 67 -1.14 6.05 -2.73
C LEU A 67 -1.74 6.26 -1.33
N GLY A 68 -3.01 5.89 -1.13
CA GLY A 68 -3.65 5.96 0.19
C GLY A 68 -2.99 5.05 1.23
N SER A 69 -2.31 3.97 0.82
CA SER A 69 -1.54 3.14 1.77
C SER A 69 -0.31 3.85 2.31
N VAL A 70 0.30 4.71 1.49
CA VAL A 70 1.44 5.53 1.88
C VAL A 70 1.02 6.60 2.86
N ALA A 71 -0.03 7.34 2.50
CA ALA A 71 -0.58 8.37 3.37
C ALA A 71 -1.08 7.79 4.71
N ALA A 72 -1.70 6.61 4.70
CA ALA A 72 -2.12 5.90 5.91
C ALA A 72 -0.94 5.42 6.77
N TYR A 73 0.15 4.96 6.16
CA TYR A 73 1.37 4.59 6.88
C TYR A 73 2.00 5.81 7.56
N GLU A 74 2.13 6.93 6.86
CA GLU A 74 2.68 8.17 7.43
C GLU A 74 1.79 8.76 8.52
N ALA A 75 0.46 8.74 8.34
CA ALA A 75 -0.47 9.12 9.39
C ALA A 75 -0.31 8.23 10.63
N ALA A 76 -0.11 6.92 10.43
CA ALA A 76 0.10 5.98 11.53
C ALA A 76 1.41 6.20 12.28
N LEU A 77 2.46 6.76 11.64
CA LEU A 77 3.69 7.20 12.32
C LEU A 77 3.44 8.36 13.28
N LEU A 78 2.46 9.21 12.98
CA LEU A 78 2.12 10.41 13.75
C LEU A 78 1.12 10.16 14.88
N LEU A 79 0.53 8.96 14.97
CA LEU A 79 -0.45 8.65 16.01
C LEU A 79 0.20 8.64 17.41
N ASP A 80 -0.52 9.23 18.38
CA ASP A 80 -0.17 9.22 19.80
C ASP A 80 -0.84 8.08 20.59
N ARG A 81 -1.86 7.46 19.99
CA ARG A 81 -2.67 6.36 20.53
C ARG A 81 -2.56 5.09 19.70
N GLU A 82 -2.93 3.97 20.31
CA GLU A 82 -2.88 2.67 19.65
C GLU A 82 -3.86 2.58 18.47
N LEU A 83 -3.36 2.06 17.35
CA LEU A 83 -4.14 1.65 16.20
C LEU A 83 -4.13 0.12 16.11
N PRO A 84 -5.25 -0.56 16.37
CA PRO A 84 -5.32 -2.03 16.33
C PRO A 84 -4.93 -2.64 14.98
N LEU A 85 -5.30 -2.00 13.87
CA LEU A 85 -4.98 -2.49 12.53
C LEU A 85 -4.69 -1.35 11.54
N LEU A 86 -3.52 -1.43 10.92
CA LEU A 86 -3.22 -0.79 9.64
C LEU A 86 -3.31 -1.86 8.54
N LEU A 87 -4.17 -1.65 7.54
CA LEU A 87 -4.30 -2.53 6.38
C LEU A 87 -3.90 -1.78 5.11
N THR A 88 -2.86 -2.25 4.43
CA THR A 88 -2.37 -1.68 3.17
C THR A 88 -2.67 -2.62 1.99
N LEU A 89 -3.25 -2.09 0.93
CA LEU A 89 -3.71 -2.85 -0.25
C LEU A 89 -3.02 -2.34 -1.51
N GLY A 90 -2.39 -3.21 -2.30
CA GLY A 90 -1.69 -2.79 -3.54
C GLY A 90 -0.66 -1.69 -3.30
N SER A 91 0.08 -1.79 -2.19
CA SER A 91 0.86 -0.68 -1.64
C SER A 91 2.16 -0.41 -2.43
N PRO A 92 2.43 0.83 -2.86
CA PRO A 92 3.72 1.19 -3.46
C PRO A 92 4.81 1.47 -2.40
N LEU A 93 4.59 1.21 -1.10
CA LEU A 93 5.59 1.44 -0.03
C LEU A 93 6.93 0.75 -0.29
N GLY A 94 6.94 -0.37 -1.02
CA GLY A 94 8.18 -1.07 -1.43
C GLY A 94 8.88 -0.45 -2.64
N LEU A 95 8.28 0.53 -3.34
CA LEU A 95 8.88 1.18 -4.50
C LEU A 95 10.01 2.11 -4.09
N ARG A 96 11.24 1.59 -4.17
CA ARG A 96 12.43 2.24 -3.62
C ARG A 96 12.58 3.73 -3.99
N SER A 97 12.82 3.99 -5.27
CA SER A 97 13.21 5.32 -5.75
C SER A 97 12.05 6.29 -5.93
N ILE A 98 10.80 5.88 -5.72
CA ILE A 98 9.61 6.71 -5.88
C ILE A 98 9.00 7.03 -4.51
N VAL A 99 8.81 6.00 -3.68
CA VAL A 99 8.13 6.09 -2.40
C VAL A 99 9.09 5.86 -1.24
N TYR A 100 9.66 4.66 -1.13
CA TYR A 100 10.38 4.23 0.09
C TYR A 100 11.48 5.20 0.52
N ASP A 101 12.39 5.58 -0.39
CA ASP A 101 13.51 6.48 -0.07
C ASP A 101 13.05 7.92 0.28
N ARG A 102 11.77 8.26 0.04
CA ARG A 102 11.17 9.57 0.35
C ARG A 102 10.23 9.57 1.56
N LEU A 103 9.94 8.40 2.13
CA LEU A 103 9.09 8.31 3.32
C LEU A 103 9.77 9.03 4.48
N GLU A 104 8.95 9.72 5.27
CA GLU A 104 9.37 10.25 6.56
C GLU A 104 9.61 9.10 7.56
N GLY A 105 10.60 9.27 8.45
CA GLY A 105 10.92 8.33 9.53
C GLY A 105 11.90 7.19 9.17
N ASP A 106 12.07 6.24 10.11
CA ASP A 106 13.17 5.25 10.10
C ASP A 106 12.84 3.95 9.34
N HIS A 107 11.89 3.99 8.39
CA HIS A 107 11.41 2.81 7.65
C HIS A 107 11.07 1.63 8.59
N GLU A 108 10.30 1.90 9.65
CA GLU A 108 9.91 0.90 10.64
C GLU A 108 8.40 0.77 10.74
N VAL A 109 7.93 -0.32 11.36
CA VAL A 109 6.52 -0.44 11.70
C VAL A 109 6.13 0.70 12.66
N PRO A 110 5.05 1.47 12.40
CA PRO A 110 4.65 2.55 13.27
C PRO A 110 4.40 2.09 14.70
N LYS A 111 4.98 2.79 15.68
CA LYS A 111 5.07 2.35 17.09
C LYS A 111 3.72 2.05 17.72
N LYS A 112 2.67 2.77 17.33
CA LYS A 112 1.33 2.60 17.88
C LYS A 112 0.46 1.58 17.15
N VAL A 113 0.92 1.07 16.00
CA VAL A 113 0.22 0.03 15.26
C VAL A 113 0.42 -1.31 15.95
N GLN A 114 -0.68 -1.99 16.28
CA GLN A 114 -0.66 -3.31 16.93
C GLN A 114 -0.62 -4.47 15.94
N ARG A 115 -1.05 -4.20 14.70
CA ARG A 115 -0.97 -5.13 13.58
C ARG A 115 -0.94 -4.35 12.28
N TRP A 116 0.03 -4.66 11.43
CA TRP A 116 0.07 -4.16 10.07
C TRP A 116 -0.07 -5.34 9.11
N VAL A 117 -1.13 -5.33 8.30
CA VAL A 117 -1.32 -6.32 7.23
C VAL A 117 -1.14 -5.61 5.89
N ASN A 118 -0.23 -6.11 5.07
CA ASN A 118 -0.05 -5.68 3.68
C ASN A 118 -0.51 -6.80 2.75
N LEU A 119 -1.47 -6.51 1.88
CA LEU A 119 -2.02 -7.45 0.91
C LEU A 119 -1.74 -6.95 -0.51
N VAL A 120 -1.16 -7.82 -1.32
CA VAL A 120 -0.74 -7.52 -2.68
C VAL A 120 -1.16 -8.66 -3.60
N ASP A 121 -1.69 -8.28 -4.74
CA ASP A 121 -1.96 -9.19 -5.85
C ASP A 121 -0.66 -9.52 -6.60
N LYS A 122 -0.50 -10.78 -6.99
CA LYS A 122 0.72 -11.29 -7.64
C LYS A 122 1.05 -10.60 -8.98
N ASP A 123 0.04 -10.05 -9.65
CA ASP A 123 0.12 -9.38 -10.95
C ASP A 123 0.01 -7.83 -10.81
N ASP A 124 -0.03 -7.30 -9.58
CA ASP A 124 -0.07 -5.85 -9.32
C ASP A 124 1.32 -5.21 -9.45
N VAL A 125 1.55 -4.64 -10.63
CA VAL A 125 2.83 -4.00 -11.01
C VAL A 125 3.17 -2.74 -10.19
N VAL A 126 2.21 -2.17 -9.45
CA VAL A 126 2.46 -1.01 -8.59
C VAL A 126 3.27 -1.41 -7.36
N ALA A 127 3.23 -2.69 -6.96
CA ALA A 127 3.94 -3.21 -5.80
C ALA A 127 5.23 -3.97 -6.19
N ALA A 128 6.20 -3.27 -6.82
CA ALA A 128 7.41 -3.93 -7.35
C ALA A 128 8.29 -4.66 -6.31
N GLU A 129 8.21 -4.28 -5.02
CA GLU A 129 8.61 -5.13 -3.89
C GLU A 129 7.37 -5.40 -3.03
N PRO A 130 6.70 -6.55 -3.20
CA PRO A 130 5.41 -6.79 -2.56
C PRO A 130 5.57 -7.33 -1.12
N ASP A 131 6.76 -7.81 -0.75
CA ASP A 131 7.07 -8.23 0.61
C ASP A 131 7.71 -7.10 1.42
N LEU A 132 6.89 -6.31 2.10
CA LEU A 132 7.35 -5.15 2.89
C LEU A 132 8.26 -5.55 4.06
N ARG A 133 8.25 -6.82 4.50
CA ARG A 133 9.13 -7.28 5.59
C ARG A 133 10.60 -7.23 5.23
N LYS A 134 10.94 -7.14 3.94
CA LYS A 134 12.33 -6.94 3.48
C LYS A 134 12.80 -5.48 3.56
N ARG A 135 11.87 -4.56 3.79
CA ARG A 135 12.09 -3.12 3.72
C ARG A 135 11.85 -2.44 5.05
N PHE A 136 10.83 -2.86 5.79
CA PHE A 136 10.46 -2.23 7.04
C PHE A 136 10.96 -3.02 8.24
N ALA A 137 11.65 -2.34 9.16
CA ALA A 137 12.06 -2.92 10.43
C ALA A 137 10.82 -3.24 11.29
N ASP A 138 10.74 -4.47 11.78
CA ASP A 138 9.63 -4.92 12.63
C ASP A 138 10.14 -5.66 13.87
N PRO A 139 10.68 -4.93 14.87
CA PRO A 139 11.18 -5.56 16.09
C PRO A 139 10.06 -6.22 16.93
N ARG A 140 8.78 -5.90 16.65
CA ARG A 140 7.63 -6.43 17.39
C ARG A 140 6.96 -7.63 16.70
N GLY A 141 7.31 -7.93 15.46
CA GLY A 141 6.72 -9.03 14.70
C GLY A 141 5.24 -8.82 14.37
N VAL A 142 4.80 -7.58 14.18
CA VAL A 142 3.38 -7.24 13.93
C VAL A 142 3.06 -6.97 12.45
N LEU A 143 4.07 -6.95 11.57
CA LEU A 143 3.93 -6.81 10.12
C LEU A 143 3.75 -8.18 9.44
N VAL A 144 2.61 -8.33 8.78
CA VAL A 144 2.28 -9.46 7.92
C VAL A 144 2.20 -8.96 6.48
N SER A 145 2.89 -9.62 5.55
CA SER A 145 2.79 -9.35 4.11
C SER A 145 2.35 -10.62 3.37
N ASP A 146 1.25 -10.55 2.63
CA ASP A 146 0.79 -11.58 1.69
C ASP A 146 0.73 -10.97 0.29
N TRP A 147 1.50 -11.53 -0.64
CA TRP A 147 1.61 -11.08 -2.02
C TRP A 147 1.13 -12.12 -3.04
N THR A 148 0.27 -13.03 -2.58
CA THR A 148 -0.23 -14.16 -3.38
C THR A 148 -1.68 -14.01 -3.77
N LEU A 149 -2.28 -12.83 -3.53
CA LEU A 149 -3.66 -12.58 -3.92
C LEU A 149 -3.83 -12.65 -5.44
N ASP A 150 -5.05 -13.00 -5.83
CA ASP A 150 -5.50 -13.00 -7.22
C ASP A 150 -6.85 -12.26 -7.30
N ASN A 151 -6.80 -11.02 -7.80
CA ASN A 151 -7.85 -10.04 -8.03
C ASN A 151 -8.47 -10.20 -9.43
N GLY A 152 -8.01 -11.18 -10.21
CA GLY A 152 -8.44 -11.41 -11.59
C GLY A 152 -7.60 -10.64 -12.61
N GLU A 153 -7.74 -11.04 -13.88
CA GLU A 153 -6.88 -10.56 -14.98
C GLU A 153 -7.24 -9.14 -15.48
N ASP A 154 -8.45 -8.65 -15.17
CA ASP A 154 -8.97 -7.38 -15.71
C ASP A 154 -8.40 -6.15 -14.99
N ASP A 155 -8.31 -6.19 -13.66
CA ASP A 155 -7.80 -5.09 -12.83
C ASP A 155 -7.21 -5.60 -11.50
N PRO A 156 -5.95 -6.07 -11.50
CA PRO A 156 -5.28 -6.59 -10.30
C PRO A 156 -5.04 -5.52 -9.24
N HIS A 157 -5.10 -4.24 -9.62
CA HIS A 157 -4.91 -3.11 -8.70
C HIS A 157 -6.24 -2.54 -8.17
N SER A 158 -7.38 -3.16 -8.49
CA SER A 158 -8.70 -2.68 -8.06
C SER A 158 -8.86 -2.71 -6.53
N ALA A 159 -9.15 -1.56 -5.94
CA ALA A 159 -9.50 -1.46 -4.52
C ALA A 159 -10.69 -2.35 -4.15
N GLN A 160 -11.70 -2.42 -5.02
CA GLN A 160 -12.88 -3.27 -4.80
C GLN A 160 -12.51 -4.75 -4.78
N SER A 161 -11.66 -5.19 -5.71
CA SER A 161 -11.18 -6.58 -5.74
C SER A 161 -10.43 -6.93 -4.46
N TYR A 162 -9.53 -6.06 -3.99
CA TYR A 162 -8.85 -6.26 -2.71
C TYR A 162 -9.81 -6.32 -1.52
N LEU A 163 -10.77 -5.40 -1.43
CA LEU A 163 -11.71 -5.32 -0.31
C LEU A 163 -12.63 -6.53 -0.19
N THR A 164 -12.88 -7.25 -1.30
CA THR A 164 -13.71 -8.47 -1.31
C THR A 164 -12.94 -9.75 -0.99
N LYS A 165 -11.61 -9.68 -0.78
CA LYS A 165 -10.82 -10.88 -0.44
C LYS A 165 -11.07 -11.34 0.99
N ARG A 166 -11.06 -12.66 1.16
CA ARG A 166 -11.16 -13.32 2.47
C ARG A 166 -10.08 -12.80 3.43
N GLN A 167 -8.85 -12.65 2.95
CA GLN A 167 -7.72 -12.13 3.72
C GLN A 167 -8.00 -10.72 4.28
N THR A 168 -8.60 -9.85 3.47
CA THR A 168 -9.03 -8.50 3.89
C THR A 168 -10.09 -8.60 4.99
N GLY A 169 -11.13 -9.40 4.78
CA GLY A 169 -12.19 -9.61 5.78
C GLY A 169 -11.65 -10.19 7.10
N GLU A 170 -10.72 -11.14 7.05
CA GLU A 170 -10.09 -11.73 8.22
C GLU A 170 -9.21 -10.74 8.99
N ALA A 171 -8.44 -9.92 8.28
CA ALA A 171 -7.65 -8.85 8.87
C ALA A 171 -8.57 -7.87 9.62
N VAL A 172 -9.59 -7.35 8.94
CA VAL A 172 -10.56 -6.39 9.51
C VAL A 172 -11.28 -6.98 10.71
N ARG A 173 -11.83 -8.20 10.59
CA ARG A 173 -12.50 -8.90 11.70
C ARG A 173 -11.58 -9.03 12.92
N THR A 174 -10.30 -9.34 12.70
CA THR A 174 -9.33 -9.45 13.80
C THR A 174 -8.99 -8.10 14.40
N GLY A 175 -8.86 -7.05 13.58
CA GLY A 175 -8.61 -5.68 14.05
C GLY A 175 -9.75 -5.14 14.91
N LEU A 176 -11.00 -5.36 14.48
CA LEU A 176 -12.19 -4.94 15.23
C LEU A 176 -12.40 -5.71 16.53
N ALA A 177 -11.92 -6.95 16.62
CA ALA A 177 -12.04 -7.77 17.83
C ALA A 177 -11.04 -7.39 18.94
N ARG A 178 -10.02 -6.57 18.64
CA ARG A 178 -9.03 -6.11 19.63
C ARG A 178 -9.65 -4.99 20.47
N ARG A 179 -9.64 -5.19 21.79
CA ARG A 179 -10.10 -4.20 22.76
C ARG A 179 -9.07 -3.08 22.87
#